data_AF-A0A401H560-F1
#
_entry.id   AF-A0A401H560-F1
#
_cell.length_a   1.000
_cell.length_b   1.000
_cell.length_c   1.000
_cell.angle_alpha   90.00
_cell.angle_beta   90.00
_cell.angle_gamma   90.00
#
_symmetry.space_group_name_H-M   'P 1'
#
loop_
_entity.id
_entity.type
_entity.pdbx_description
1 polymer ?
#
loop_
_entity_poly.entity_id
_entity_poly.type
_entity_poly.pdbx_seq_one_letter_code
_entity_poly.pdbx_strand_id
1 'polypeptide(L)'
;MGWKANVAFMRYGARWRKHRKLFQEYFGQSQSLTYRAHQTEEARMLLKDLLTSPAEFKACTQKHALLSIIGIAYGHQVKLDDDVYVKFAQGAIHGVEEATAGTTLLDLIPFRASVKYIPYWLPGCASFTAAVRRWGPATKGLCEYPLNDVRKKMEAGTAQNSFLASHLECLNTDGADEEDLEDIKGAAATILVGKSNSFHLSSSV
;
A
#
# COMPACT_ATOMS: atom_id res chain seq x y z
N MET A 1 -10.62 8.14 -6.01
CA MET A 1 -9.31 7.55 -5.66
C MET A 1 -9.36 6.13 -5.10
N GLY A 2 -10.39 5.68 -4.38
CA GLY A 2 -10.40 4.32 -3.81
C GLY A 2 -9.69 4.20 -2.45
N TRP A 3 -9.03 5.26 -1.96
CA TRP A 3 -8.38 5.33 -0.64
C TRP A 3 -9.33 5.40 0.57
N LYS A 4 -10.63 5.11 0.43
CA LYS A 4 -11.58 5.25 1.56
C LYS A 4 -11.19 4.35 2.74
N ALA A 5 -10.62 3.19 2.43
CA ALA A 5 -10.16 2.21 3.41
C ALA A 5 -8.66 2.35 3.76
N ASN A 6 -8.01 3.48 3.44
CA ASN A 6 -6.61 3.72 3.81
C ASN A 6 -6.52 4.44 5.17
N VAL A 7 -5.87 3.80 6.16
CA VAL A 7 -5.77 4.32 7.54
C VAL A 7 -5.16 5.73 7.63
N ALA A 8 -4.29 6.10 6.69
CA ALA A 8 -3.61 7.40 6.67
C ALA A 8 -4.55 8.55 6.31
N PHE A 9 -5.64 8.27 5.60
CA PHE A 9 -6.63 9.25 5.16
C PHE A 9 -7.98 9.10 5.87
N MET A 10 -8.11 8.13 6.77
CA MET A 10 -9.32 7.93 7.57
C MET A 10 -9.44 8.95 8.69
N ARG A 11 -10.67 9.38 8.96
CA ARG A 11 -11.00 10.08 10.21
C ARG A 11 -10.89 9.12 11.39
N TYR A 12 -10.41 9.63 12.51
CA TYR A 12 -10.38 8.87 13.76
C TYR A 12 -11.80 8.40 14.12
N GLY A 13 -11.94 7.12 14.47
CA GLY A 13 -13.23 6.49 14.73
C GLY A 13 -13.09 4.98 14.93
N ALA A 14 -14.22 4.27 15.04
CA ALA A 14 -14.24 2.82 15.23
C ALA A 14 -13.51 2.07 14.09
N ARG A 15 -13.76 2.47 12.84
CA ARG A 15 -13.11 1.91 11.65
C ARG A 15 -11.59 2.12 11.64
N TRP A 16 -11.11 3.31 12.01
CA TRP A 16 -9.67 3.56 12.15
C TRP A 16 -9.03 2.70 13.25
N ARG A 17 -9.69 2.55 14.40
CA ARG A 17 -9.19 1.70 15.50
C ARG A 17 -9.09 0.24 15.09
N LYS A 18 -10.07 -0.25 14.31
CA LYS A 18 -10.05 -1.60 13.73
C LYS A 18 -8.82 -1.79 12.84
N HIS A 19 -8.59 -0.90 11.86
CA HIS A 19 -7.39 -0.94 11.01
C HIS A 19 -6.09 -0.93 11.82
N ARG A 20 -6.01 -0.05 12.83
CA ARG A 20 -4.83 0.01 13.72
C ARG A 20 -4.62 -1.29 14.50
N LYS A 21 -5.70 -1.93 14.96
CA LYS A 21 -5.63 -3.23 15.64
C LYS A 21 -5.07 -4.30 14.70
N LEU A 22 -5.55 -4.39 13.45
CA LEU A 22 -5.05 -5.34 12.45
C LEU A 22 -3.53 -5.16 12.22
N PHE A 23 -3.07 -3.91 12.07
CA PHE A 23 -1.64 -3.64 11.93
C PHE A 23 -0.86 -4.03 13.17
N GLN A 24 -1.36 -3.73 14.36
CA GLN A 24 -0.63 -3.98 15.60
C GLN A 24 -0.55 -5.47 15.94
N GLU A 25 -1.55 -6.26 15.55
CA GLU A 25 -1.52 -7.72 15.67
C GLU A 25 -0.49 -8.33 14.71
N TYR A 26 -0.45 -7.85 13.47
CA TYR A 26 0.44 -8.43 12.46
C TYR A 26 1.89 -7.94 12.51
N PHE A 27 2.11 -6.66 12.88
CA PHE A 27 3.43 -6.04 13.05
C PHE A 27 3.87 -5.97 14.51
N GLY A 28 3.21 -6.72 15.40
CA GLY A 28 3.58 -6.81 16.80
C GLY A 28 5.00 -7.33 17.01
N GLN A 29 5.58 -7.02 18.17
CA GLN A 29 6.98 -7.31 18.48
C GLN A 29 7.33 -8.82 18.37
N SER A 30 6.40 -9.70 18.75
CA SER A 30 6.55 -11.15 18.60
C SER A 30 6.59 -11.59 17.13
N GLN A 31 5.69 -11.06 16.29
CA GLN A 31 5.58 -11.42 14.88
C GLN A 31 6.74 -10.87 14.03
N SER A 32 7.35 -9.77 14.48
CA SER A 32 8.51 -9.17 13.81
C SER A 32 9.69 -10.15 13.62
N LEU A 33 9.82 -11.14 14.52
CA LEU A 33 10.86 -12.15 14.47
C LEU A 33 10.70 -13.09 13.27
N THR A 34 9.45 -13.39 12.88
CA THR A 34 9.12 -14.24 11.74
C THR A 34 9.58 -13.62 10.41
N TYR A 35 9.62 -12.29 10.33
CA TYR A 35 10.05 -11.58 9.12
C TYR A 35 11.58 -11.51 8.96
N ARG A 36 12.37 -11.86 9.98
CA ARG A 36 13.84 -11.73 9.91
C ARG A 36 14.46 -12.55 8.79
N ALA A 37 13.98 -13.76 8.58
CA ALA A 37 14.47 -14.62 7.50
C ALA A 37 14.26 -13.96 6.13
N HIS A 38 13.05 -13.43 5.90
CA HIS A 38 12.70 -12.72 4.68
C HIS A 38 13.51 -11.42 4.51
N GLN A 39 13.62 -10.59 5.56
CA GLN A 39 14.44 -9.37 5.53
C GLN A 39 15.92 -9.65 5.26
N THR A 40 16.45 -10.75 5.82
CA THR A 40 17.84 -11.16 5.58
C THR A 40 18.07 -11.55 4.13
N GLU A 41 17.12 -12.27 3.52
CA GLU A 41 17.21 -12.66 2.12
C GLU A 41 17.14 -11.45 1.18
N GLU A 42 16.19 -10.54 1.42
CA GLU A 42 16.10 -9.29 0.67
C GLU A 42 17.35 -8.42 0.87
N ALA A 43 17.95 -8.41 2.07
CA ALA A 43 19.20 -7.71 2.31
C ALA A 43 20.38 -8.30 1.52
N ARG A 44 20.46 -9.63 1.36
CA ARG A 44 21.48 -10.28 0.52
C ARG A 44 21.31 -9.91 -0.95
N MET A 45 20.07 -9.90 -1.43
CA MET A 45 19.75 -9.51 -2.80
C MET A 45 20.07 -8.03 -3.06
N LEU A 46 19.76 -7.15 -2.10
CA LEU A 46 20.15 -5.75 -2.14
C LEU A 46 21.67 -5.57 -2.27
N LEU A 47 22.44 -6.28 -1.44
CA LEU A 47 23.90 -6.21 -1.50
C LEU A 47 24.45 -6.68 -2.85
N LYS A 48 23.87 -7.75 -3.42
CA LYS A 48 24.26 -8.24 -4.75
C LYS A 48 23.99 -7.22 -5.86
N ASP A 49 22.83 -6.57 -5.82
CA ASP A 49 22.47 -5.53 -6.78
C ASP A 49 23.37 -4.30 -6.64
N LEU A 50 23.67 -3.89 -5.39
CA LEU A 50 24.58 -2.78 -5.10
C LEU A 50 26.02 -3.04 -5.54
N LEU A 51 26.49 -4.29 -5.47
CA LEU A 51 27.81 -4.67 -5.98
C LEU A 51 27.89 -4.55 -7.51
N THR A 52 26.75 -4.70 -8.20
CA THR A 52 26.67 -4.59 -9.66
C THR A 52 26.53 -3.15 -10.12
N SER A 53 25.72 -2.35 -9.40
CA SER A 53 25.40 -0.96 -9.74
C SER A 53 25.49 -0.04 -8.52
N PRO A 54 26.68 0.25 -8.00
CA PRO A 54 26.85 1.04 -6.77
C PRO A 54 26.38 2.49 -6.90
N ALA A 55 26.38 3.03 -8.12
CA ALA A 55 25.87 4.38 -8.41
C ALA A 55 24.35 4.52 -8.19
N GLU A 56 23.62 3.40 -8.17
CA GLU A 56 22.16 3.36 -8.05
C GLU A 56 21.69 3.04 -6.63
N PHE A 57 22.49 3.37 -5.62
CA PHE A 57 22.23 3.01 -4.21
C PHE A 57 20.79 3.32 -3.76
N LYS A 58 20.29 4.52 -4.08
CA LYS A 58 18.94 4.95 -3.71
C LYS A 58 17.86 4.11 -4.39
N ALA A 59 18.00 3.85 -5.69
CA ALA A 59 17.04 3.07 -6.46
C ALA A 59 17.01 1.61 -6.00
N CYS A 60 18.19 1.01 -5.78
CA CYS A 60 18.29 -0.35 -5.22
C CYS A 60 17.63 -0.43 -3.84
N THR A 61 17.92 0.50 -2.93
CA THR A 61 17.34 0.49 -1.58
C THR A 61 15.82 0.63 -1.62
N GLN A 62 15.28 1.54 -2.43
CA GLN A 62 13.84 1.73 -2.58
C GLN A 62 13.17 0.49 -3.19
N LYS A 63 13.78 -0.12 -4.20
CA LYS A 63 13.31 -1.36 -4.84
C LYS A 63 13.21 -2.49 -3.83
N HIS A 64 14.31 -2.85 -3.17
CA HIS A 64 14.35 -3.95 -2.19
C HIS A 64 13.46 -3.70 -0.97
N ALA A 65 13.33 -2.43 -0.58
CA ALA A 65 12.35 -2.05 0.41
C ALA A 65 10.92 -2.33 -0.06
N LEU A 66 10.56 -2.00 -1.29
CA LEU A 66 9.24 -2.33 -1.86
C LEU A 66 9.03 -3.85 -1.93
N LEU A 67 10.02 -4.61 -2.41
CA LEU A 67 9.94 -6.07 -2.53
C LEU A 67 9.66 -6.76 -1.19
N SER A 68 10.39 -6.38 -0.14
CA SER A 68 10.16 -6.92 1.21
C SER A 68 8.75 -6.67 1.74
N ILE A 69 8.10 -5.55 1.39
CA ILE A 69 6.71 -5.32 1.79
C ILE A 69 5.77 -6.21 1.02
N ILE A 70 5.97 -6.33 -0.29
CA ILE A 70 5.10 -7.14 -1.15
C ILE A 70 5.13 -8.59 -0.65
N GLY A 71 6.30 -9.08 -0.25
CA GLY A 71 6.47 -10.36 0.44
C GLY A 71 5.68 -10.44 1.75
N ILE A 72 5.82 -9.47 2.65
CA ILE A 72 5.16 -9.50 3.97
C ILE A 72 3.63 -9.30 3.86
N ALA A 73 3.18 -8.37 3.01
CA ALA A 73 1.78 -7.97 2.90
C ALA A 73 0.95 -8.98 2.09
N TYR A 74 1.52 -9.55 1.03
CA TYR A 74 0.80 -10.39 0.07
C TYR A 74 1.39 -11.80 -0.10
N GLY A 75 2.54 -12.11 0.50
CA GLY A 75 3.15 -13.43 0.36
C GLY A 75 3.65 -13.67 -1.07
N HIS A 76 3.99 -12.60 -1.78
CA HIS A 76 4.44 -12.67 -3.16
C HIS A 76 5.93 -12.35 -3.24
N GLN A 77 6.72 -13.30 -3.71
CA GLN A 77 8.13 -13.09 -4.00
C GLN A 77 8.27 -12.55 -5.42
N VAL A 78 8.62 -11.28 -5.54
CA VAL A 78 8.84 -10.62 -6.82
C VAL A 78 10.12 -11.18 -7.45
N LYS A 79 9.98 -11.85 -8.60
CA LYS A 79 11.11 -12.51 -9.29
C LYS A 79 11.67 -11.70 -10.46
N LEU A 80 10.91 -10.76 -10.99
CA LEU A 80 11.32 -9.88 -12.09
C LEU A 80 11.01 -8.43 -11.77
N ASP A 81 11.84 -7.52 -12.26
CA ASP A 81 11.65 -6.07 -12.10
C ASP A 81 10.36 -5.56 -12.75
N ASP A 82 9.81 -6.31 -13.71
CA ASP A 82 8.60 -5.95 -14.45
C ASP A 82 7.29 -6.48 -13.82
N ASP A 83 7.36 -6.88 -12.55
CA ASP A 83 6.20 -7.43 -11.83
C ASP A 83 5.06 -6.42 -11.73
N VAL A 84 3.85 -6.93 -11.95
CA VAL A 84 2.58 -6.21 -11.90
C VAL A 84 2.40 -5.52 -10.54
N TYR A 85 2.87 -6.14 -9.45
CA TYR A 85 2.84 -5.53 -8.12
C TYR A 85 3.66 -4.23 -8.05
N VAL A 86 4.84 -4.22 -8.67
CA VAL A 86 5.75 -3.05 -8.68
C VAL A 86 5.13 -1.93 -9.50
N LYS A 87 4.52 -2.23 -10.66
CA LYS A 87 3.83 -1.24 -11.50
C LYS A 87 2.66 -0.58 -10.77
N PHE A 88 1.82 -1.38 -10.10
CA PHE A 88 0.72 -0.83 -9.31
C PHE A 88 1.20 -0.01 -8.12
N ALA A 89 2.27 -0.45 -7.45
CA ALA A 89 2.88 0.30 -6.37
C ALA A 89 3.36 1.68 -6.83
N GLN A 90 4.18 1.74 -7.87
CA GLN A 90 4.71 2.98 -8.42
C GLN A 90 3.59 3.92 -8.87
N GLY A 91 2.58 3.41 -9.58
CA GLY A 91 1.44 4.21 -10.03
C GLY A 91 0.61 4.77 -8.85
N ALA A 92 0.44 3.99 -7.78
CA ALA A 92 -0.25 4.45 -6.59
C ALA A 92 0.54 5.52 -5.82
N ILE A 93 1.87 5.36 -5.72
CA ILE A 93 2.79 6.32 -5.09
C ILE A 93 2.73 7.65 -5.83
N HIS A 94 2.93 7.65 -7.15
CA HIS A 94 2.83 8.87 -7.96
C HIS A 94 1.45 9.52 -7.89
N GLY A 95 0.39 8.70 -7.81
CA GLY A 95 -0.96 9.19 -7.60
C GLY A 95 -1.15 9.92 -6.27
N VAL A 96 -0.49 9.47 -5.21
CA VAL A 96 -0.49 10.17 -3.91
C VAL A 96 0.33 11.46 -3.99
N GLU A 97 1.53 11.43 -4.58
CA GLU A 97 2.38 12.61 -4.75
C GLU A 97 1.65 13.72 -5.52
N GLU A 98 1.09 13.39 -6.70
CA GLU A 98 0.38 14.36 -7.54
C GLU A 98 -0.90 14.87 -6.87
N ALA A 99 -1.60 13.99 -6.13
CA ALA A 99 -2.75 14.41 -5.35
C ALA A 99 -2.38 15.34 -4.19
N THR A 100 -1.30 15.04 -3.45
CA THR A 100 -0.83 15.86 -2.31
C THR A 100 -0.36 17.24 -2.75
N ALA A 101 0.40 17.31 -3.86
CA ALA A 101 0.81 18.57 -4.48
C ALA A 101 -0.40 19.41 -4.94
N GLY A 102 -1.48 18.76 -5.38
CA GLY A 102 -2.73 19.42 -5.75
C GLY A 102 -3.59 19.85 -4.57
N THR A 103 -3.48 19.19 -3.41
CA THR A 103 -4.31 19.48 -2.22
C THR A 103 -3.79 20.60 -1.33
N THR A 104 -2.55 21.07 -1.52
CA THR A 104 -1.96 22.15 -0.71
C THR A 104 -2.83 23.43 -0.69
N LEU A 105 -3.62 23.68 -1.75
CA LEU A 105 -4.58 24.79 -1.81
C LEU A 105 -5.95 24.44 -1.20
N LEU A 106 -6.31 23.16 -1.12
CA LEU A 106 -7.60 22.67 -0.61
C LEU A 106 -7.63 22.51 0.91
N ASP A 107 -6.47 22.26 1.54
CA ASP A 107 -6.36 22.20 3.01
C ASP A 107 -6.54 23.57 3.70
N LEU A 108 -6.48 24.67 2.94
CA LEU A 108 -6.73 26.04 3.44
C LEU A 108 -8.22 26.43 3.46
N ILE A 109 -9.11 25.62 2.86
CA ILE A 109 -10.53 25.97 2.71
C ILE A 109 -11.37 25.26 3.79
N PRO A 110 -12.00 25.99 4.74
CA PRO A 110 -12.69 25.40 5.90
C PRO A 110 -14.00 24.64 5.56
N PHE A 111 -14.51 24.72 4.32
CA PHE A 111 -15.80 24.14 3.89
C PHE A 111 -15.72 22.71 3.29
N ARG A 112 -14.66 21.96 3.62
CA ARG A 112 -14.32 20.64 3.04
C ARG A 112 -15.39 19.53 3.22
N ALA A 113 -16.32 19.69 4.17
CA ALA A 113 -17.31 18.66 4.51
C ALA A 113 -18.52 18.57 3.55
N SER A 114 -18.74 19.56 2.67
CA SER A 114 -20.01 19.68 1.93
C SER A 114 -19.93 19.39 0.43
N VAL A 115 -18.75 19.10 -0.12
CA VAL A 115 -18.56 19.01 -1.58
C VAL A 115 -18.23 17.57 -1.99
N LYS A 116 -19.28 16.74 -2.09
CA LYS A 116 -19.20 15.39 -2.68
C LYS A 116 -19.02 15.44 -4.22
N TYR A 117 -19.19 16.64 -4.81
CA TYR A 117 -19.06 16.94 -6.24
C TYR A 117 -18.16 18.18 -6.43
N ILE A 118 -16.85 17.98 -6.55
CA ILE A 118 -15.93 19.08 -6.88
C ILE A 118 -15.95 19.25 -8.41
N PRO A 119 -16.45 20.37 -8.94
CA PRO A 119 -16.46 20.59 -10.38
C PRO A 119 -15.04 20.85 -10.90
N TYR A 120 -14.74 20.32 -12.09
CA TYR A 120 -13.40 20.34 -12.72
C TYR A 120 -12.82 21.75 -12.95
N TRP A 121 -13.68 22.78 -13.02
CA TRP A 121 -13.27 24.16 -13.29
C TRP A 121 -12.83 24.94 -12.03
N LEU A 122 -12.92 24.35 -10.83
CA LEU A 122 -12.56 25.05 -9.59
C LEU A 122 -11.03 25.23 -9.49
N PRO A 123 -10.51 26.46 -9.29
CA PRO A 123 -9.08 26.69 -9.16
C PRO A 123 -8.51 25.97 -7.94
N GLY A 124 -7.47 25.16 -8.15
CA GLY A 124 -6.86 24.28 -7.13
C GLY A 124 -7.39 22.84 -7.11
N CYS A 125 -8.52 22.54 -7.76
CA CYS A 125 -9.10 21.18 -7.83
C CYS A 125 -8.78 20.43 -9.12
N ALA A 126 -8.34 21.13 -10.17
CA ALA A 126 -8.03 20.54 -11.47
C ALA A 126 -6.88 19.52 -11.40
N SER A 127 -5.83 19.80 -10.62
CA SER A 127 -4.70 18.89 -10.39
C SER A 127 -5.13 17.64 -9.61
N PHE A 128 -5.93 17.80 -8.55
CA PHE A 128 -6.46 16.66 -7.80
C PHE A 128 -7.36 15.78 -8.66
N THR A 129 -8.30 16.35 -9.41
CA THR A 129 -9.21 15.60 -10.27
C THR A 129 -8.48 14.92 -11.44
N ALA A 130 -7.46 15.57 -12.01
CA ALA A 130 -6.56 14.96 -12.99
C ALA A 130 -5.79 13.78 -12.40
N ALA A 131 -5.21 13.93 -11.21
CA ALA A 131 -4.53 12.84 -10.50
C ALA A 131 -5.49 11.68 -10.21
N VAL A 132 -6.74 11.96 -9.80
CA VAL A 132 -7.76 10.93 -9.60
C VAL A 132 -8.07 10.16 -10.88
N ARG A 133 -8.20 10.88 -12.00
CA ARG A 133 -8.53 10.26 -13.29
C ARG A 133 -7.35 9.44 -13.83
N ARG A 134 -6.12 9.92 -13.65
CA ARG A 134 -4.90 9.30 -14.15
C ARG A 134 -4.49 8.07 -13.35
N TRP A 135 -4.52 8.17 -12.02
CA TRP A 135 -3.98 7.15 -11.11
C TRP A 135 -5.04 6.34 -10.37
N GLY A 136 -6.31 6.72 -10.50
CA GLY A 136 -7.44 5.97 -9.95
C GLY A 136 -7.47 4.49 -10.38
N PRO A 137 -7.24 4.14 -11.66
CA PRO A 137 -7.15 2.74 -12.10
C PRO A 137 -5.98 1.99 -11.47
N ALA A 138 -4.80 2.60 -11.37
CA ALA A 138 -3.63 1.98 -10.74
C ALA A 138 -3.86 1.72 -9.25
N THR A 139 -4.49 2.67 -8.55
CA THR A 139 -4.85 2.54 -7.13
C THR A 139 -5.88 1.42 -6.90
N LYS A 140 -6.89 1.31 -7.78
CA LYS A 140 -7.84 0.19 -7.72
C LYS A 140 -7.16 -1.15 -7.99
N GLY A 141 -6.30 -1.20 -9.02
CA GLY A 141 -5.51 -2.39 -9.35
C GLY A 141 -4.67 -2.85 -8.17
N LEU A 142 -4.08 -1.93 -7.42
CA LEU A 142 -3.30 -2.23 -6.22
C LEU A 142 -4.11 -2.91 -5.10
N CYS A 143 -5.42 -2.64 -5.00
CA CYS A 143 -6.29 -3.28 -4.01
C CYS A 143 -6.91 -4.60 -4.52
N GLU A 144 -7.30 -4.64 -5.79
CA GLU A 144 -8.07 -5.75 -6.36
C GLU A 144 -7.17 -6.91 -6.82
N TYR A 145 -6.05 -6.60 -7.45
CA TYR A 145 -5.16 -7.63 -8.02
C TYR A 145 -4.54 -8.52 -6.92
N PRO A 146 -3.94 -7.97 -5.84
CA PRO A 146 -3.36 -8.81 -4.80
C PRO A 146 -4.37 -9.70 -4.08
N LEU A 147 -5.59 -9.20 -3.86
CA LEU A 147 -6.64 -9.99 -3.24
C LEU A 147 -7.01 -11.21 -4.08
N ASN A 148 -7.19 -11.01 -5.39
CA ASN A 148 -7.54 -12.10 -6.29
C ASN A 148 -6.39 -13.11 -6.42
N ASP A 149 -5.14 -12.65 -6.48
CA ASP A 149 -3.97 -13.54 -6.54
C ASP A 149 -3.82 -14.38 -5.26
N VAL A 150 -3.91 -13.76 -4.08
CA VAL A 150 -3.81 -14.48 -2.81
C VAL A 150 -4.97 -15.45 -2.64
N ARG A 151 -6.21 -15.06 -2.99
CA ARG A 151 -7.37 -15.97 -2.91
C ARG A 151 -7.17 -17.21 -3.77
N LYS A 152 -6.70 -17.05 -5.02
CA LYS A 152 -6.37 -18.19 -5.89
C LYS A 152 -5.28 -19.08 -5.31
N LYS A 153 -4.25 -18.49 -4.72
CA LYS A 153 -3.17 -19.24 -4.04
C LYS A 153 -3.68 -19.98 -2.80
N MET A 154 -4.65 -19.41 -2.07
CA MET A 154 -5.28 -20.08 -0.93
C MET A 154 -6.13 -21.26 -1.40
N GLU A 155 -6.94 -21.09 -2.44
CA GLU A 155 -7.72 -22.17 -3.07
C GLU A 155 -6.82 -23.31 -3.59
N ALA A 156 -5.65 -22.96 -4.13
CA ALA A 156 -4.65 -23.92 -4.60
C ALA A 156 -3.81 -24.56 -3.47
N GLY A 157 -3.94 -24.11 -2.22
CA GLY A 157 -3.12 -24.57 -1.09
C GLY A 157 -1.64 -24.16 -1.14
N THR A 158 -1.28 -23.21 -2.00
CA THR A 158 0.10 -22.71 -2.18
C THR A 158 0.32 -21.30 -1.62
N ALA A 159 -0.63 -20.79 -0.83
CA ALA A 159 -0.52 -19.46 -0.23
C ALA A 159 0.60 -19.40 0.80
N GLN A 160 1.44 -18.37 0.69
CA GLN A 160 2.41 -18.05 1.74
C GLN A 160 1.72 -17.25 2.85
N ASN A 161 2.20 -17.44 4.09
CA ASN A 161 1.74 -16.67 5.22
C ASN A 161 2.03 -15.17 4.99
N SER A 162 0.99 -14.35 4.96
CA SER A 162 1.05 -12.93 4.60
C SER A 162 -0.08 -12.17 5.27
N PHE A 163 0.06 -10.84 5.40
CA PHE A 163 -0.96 -10.01 6.05
C PHE A 163 -2.34 -10.29 5.46
N LEU A 164 -2.44 -10.27 4.13
CA LEU A 164 -3.71 -10.47 3.44
C LEU A 164 -4.22 -11.92 3.58
N ALA A 165 -3.36 -12.94 3.50
CA ALA A 165 -3.77 -14.34 3.67
C ALA A 165 -4.28 -14.61 5.10
N SER A 166 -3.53 -14.23 6.14
CA SER A 166 -3.92 -14.49 7.53
C SER A 166 -5.26 -13.82 7.89
N HIS A 167 -5.51 -12.62 7.38
CA HIS A 167 -6.76 -11.91 7.65
C HIS A 167 -7.93 -12.45 6.82
N LEU A 168 -7.68 -12.96 5.60
CA LEU A 168 -8.70 -13.66 4.82
C LEU A 168 -9.10 -15.01 5.45
N GLU A 169 -8.15 -15.75 6.01
CA GLU A 169 -8.42 -16.99 6.74
C GLU A 169 -9.30 -16.75 7.97
N CYS A 170 -8.97 -15.71 8.75
CA CYS A 170 -9.75 -15.30 9.90
C CYS A 170 -11.20 -14.93 9.51
N LEU A 171 -11.37 -14.14 8.45
CA LEU A 171 -12.68 -13.76 7.92
C LEU A 171 -13.52 -14.94 7.40
N ASN A 172 -12.90 -15.93 6.75
CA ASN A 172 -13.61 -17.13 6.31
C ASN A 172 -14.10 -17.97 7.50
N THR A 173 -13.48 -17.82 8.67
CA THR A 173 -13.83 -18.56 9.90
C THR A 173 -14.94 -17.86 10.69
N ASP A 174 -14.90 -16.52 10.76
CA ASP A 174 -15.84 -15.72 11.57
C ASP A 174 -17.08 -15.24 10.80
N GLY A 175 -17.09 -15.40 9.47
CA GLY A 175 -18.11 -14.83 8.58
C GLY A 175 -17.75 -13.39 8.20
N ALA A 176 -17.76 -13.08 6.89
CA ALA A 176 -17.25 -11.82 6.38
C ALA A 176 -18.37 -10.95 5.78
N ASP A 177 -18.51 -9.71 6.29
CA ASP A 177 -19.27 -8.67 5.61
C ASP A 177 -18.42 -8.00 4.51
N GLU A 178 -19.07 -7.48 3.47
CA GLU A 178 -18.37 -6.80 2.35
C GLU A 178 -17.52 -5.60 2.84
N GLU A 179 -17.93 -4.95 3.93
CA GLU A 179 -17.18 -3.84 4.54
C GLU A 179 -15.87 -4.33 5.20
N ASP A 180 -15.85 -5.52 5.78
CA ASP A 180 -14.62 -6.12 6.35
C ASP A 180 -13.61 -6.44 5.27
N LEU A 181 -14.11 -6.92 4.13
CA LEU A 181 -13.30 -7.22 2.96
C LEU A 181 -12.71 -5.93 2.35
N GLU A 182 -13.49 -4.85 2.25
CA GLU A 182 -12.97 -3.53 1.85
C GLU A 182 -11.91 -3.01 2.83
N ASP A 183 -12.11 -3.22 4.13
CA ASP A 183 -11.18 -2.78 5.16
C ASP A 183 -9.83 -3.49 5.06
N ILE A 184 -9.80 -4.81 4.90
CA ILE A 184 -8.54 -5.55 4.77
C ILE A 184 -7.80 -5.18 3.49
N LYS A 185 -8.53 -5.01 2.36
CA LYS A 185 -7.94 -4.52 1.10
C LYS A 185 -7.27 -3.17 1.31
N GLY A 186 -7.99 -2.24 1.94
CA GLY A 186 -7.48 -0.91 2.23
C GLY A 186 -6.28 -0.92 3.17
N ALA A 187 -6.32 -1.74 4.21
CA ALA A 187 -5.24 -1.91 5.16
C ALA A 187 -3.97 -2.44 4.45
N ALA A 188 -4.09 -3.48 3.63
CA ALA A 188 -2.96 -4.03 2.88
C ALA A 188 -2.36 -2.99 1.91
N ALA A 189 -3.21 -2.24 1.20
CA ALA A 189 -2.76 -1.16 0.32
C ALA A 189 -2.03 -0.04 1.08
N THR A 190 -2.46 0.28 2.31
CA THR A 190 -1.77 1.25 3.18
C THR A 190 -0.35 0.80 3.50
N ILE A 191 -0.10 -0.48 3.78
CA ILE A 191 1.26 -0.97 4.14
C ILE A 191 2.24 -0.65 3.02
N LEU A 192 1.82 -0.90 1.77
CA LEU A 192 2.64 -0.71 0.59
C LEU A 192 2.92 0.77 0.30
N VAL A 193 1.91 1.63 0.45
CA VAL A 193 2.02 3.07 0.16
C VAL A 193 2.71 3.83 1.29
N GLY A 194 2.44 3.45 2.54
CA GLY A 194 2.99 4.12 3.73
C GLY A 194 4.52 4.05 3.79
N LYS A 195 5.10 2.89 3.42
CA LYS A 195 6.55 2.72 3.40
C LYS A 195 7.24 3.55 2.32
N SER A 196 6.60 3.78 1.17
CA SER A 196 7.17 4.66 0.14
C SER A 196 7.37 6.08 0.66
N ASN A 197 6.35 6.64 1.33
CA ASN A 197 6.42 8.00 1.90
C ASN A 197 7.52 8.13 2.96
N SER A 198 7.79 7.07 3.74
CA SER A 198 8.87 7.07 4.73
C SER A 198 10.26 7.21 4.10
N PHE A 199 10.50 6.65 2.91
CA PHE A 199 11.78 6.81 2.20
C PHE A 199 11.95 8.19 1.57
N HIS A 200 10.86 8.81 1.10
CA HIS A 200 10.93 10.18 0.59
C HIS A 200 11.22 11.19 1.70
N LEU A 201 10.62 11.03 2.89
CA LEU A 201 10.88 11.90 4.06
C LEU A 201 12.32 11.82 4.59
N SER A 202 13.00 10.68 4.42
CA SER A 202 14.42 10.54 4.77
C SER A 202 15.38 11.27 3.81
N SER A 203 14.89 11.78 2.68
CA SER A 203 15.71 12.53 1.70
C SER A 203 15.64 14.05 1.85
N SER A 204 14.88 14.53 2.83
CA SER A 204 14.62 15.97 3.06
C SER A 204 15.31 16.51 4.33
N VAL A 205 16.30 15.79 4.88
CA VAL A 205 17.11 16.22 6.03
C VAL A 205 18.57 16.22 5.63
#